data_AF-A0A7X7U358-F1
#
_entry.id   AF-A0A7X7U358-F1
#
_cell.length_a   1.000
_cell.length_b   1.000
_cell.length_c   1.000
_cell.angle_alpha   90.00
_cell.angle_beta   90.00
_cell.angle_gamma   90.00
#
_symmetry.space_group_name_H-M   'P 1'
#
loop_
_entity.id
_entity.type
_entity.pdbx_description
1 polymer ?
#
loop_
_entity_poly.entity_id
_entity_poly.type
_entity_poly.pdbx_seq_one_letter_code
_entity_poly.pdbx_strand_id
1 'polypeptide(L)'
;MRRPIRAAGHIAILCLLGASSAALSQTTERQPAEPAVRYMIVVTGGELLSGAYADGHTFFLTRTLRPMGLQCVGSMCVDDRSADLQEAMKFAAARADLVIVTGGLGPTDNDITREALRDFTGIPIQEHPDVLAAMAKRFNVQTGELRSNLRRQTQTPTKGGYLKNANGTAVGLVFETQTGVVVALPGPPRELQPMVREELIPYLSRRFGTRLPGASITLRFVGLGQSQIDQTLKDHVPLPSEVVTSSQFEGGRVDFTFSLPRDTPEDRARLKDLQDAIVKHLGDAIYAQDDATSLETHVMRLLEARGATLTLAEIGSGGALASALNGAEGTHRVLAGAYVAPTAESL
;
A
#
# COMPACT_ATOMS: atom_id res chain seq x y z
N MET A 1 -12.26 1.08 -77.30
CA MET A 1 -13.01 1.11 -76.02
C MET A 1 -12.86 2.49 -75.40
N ARG A 2 -13.95 3.09 -74.91
CA ARG A 2 -14.07 4.48 -74.44
C ARG A 2 -13.85 4.61 -72.92
N ARG A 3 -13.23 5.75 -72.53
CA ARG A 3 -13.38 6.56 -71.27
C ARG A 3 -12.75 6.05 -69.94
N PRO A 4 -12.53 6.93 -68.92
CA PRO A 4 -12.32 8.40 -68.94
C PRO A 4 -11.27 8.98 -67.94
N ILE A 5 -11.08 10.29 -68.10
CA ILE A 5 -10.33 11.31 -67.35
C ILE A 5 -10.92 11.62 -65.95
N ARG A 6 -10.06 11.95 -64.96
CA ARG A 6 -10.31 12.90 -63.84
C ARG A 6 -8.96 13.56 -63.48
N ALA A 7 -8.74 14.84 -63.84
CA ALA A 7 -9.09 16.07 -63.12
C ALA A 7 -8.11 16.42 -61.97
N ALA A 8 -7.14 17.27 -62.30
CA ALA A 8 -6.25 17.95 -61.36
C ALA A 8 -6.98 19.16 -60.75
N GLY A 9 -7.07 19.21 -59.42
CA GLY A 9 -7.65 20.34 -58.69
C GLY A 9 -6.53 21.23 -58.12
N HIS A 10 -6.45 22.46 -58.63
CA HIS A 10 -5.82 23.58 -57.92
C HIS A 10 -6.80 24.10 -56.87
N ILE A 11 -6.33 24.34 -55.64
CA ILE A 11 -7.07 25.12 -54.63
C ILE A 11 -6.16 26.23 -54.12
N ALA A 12 -6.60 27.46 -54.32
CA ALA A 12 -6.00 28.71 -53.88
C ALA A 12 -6.25 28.92 -52.38
N ILE A 13 -5.23 29.39 -51.66
CA ILE A 13 -5.31 29.78 -50.26
C ILE A 13 -5.79 31.23 -50.19
N LEU A 14 -6.99 31.44 -49.65
CA LEU A 14 -7.53 32.76 -49.33
C LEU A 14 -7.35 32.99 -47.81
N CYS A 15 -6.40 33.84 -47.44
CA CYS A 15 -6.23 34.30 -46.06
C CYS A 15 -7.34 35.30 -45.69
N LEU A 16 -8.25 34.88 -44.79
CA LEU A 16 -9.17 35.78 -44.09
C LEU A 16 -8.69 35.95 -42.64
N LEU A 17 -8.26 37.17 -42.31
CA LEU A 17 -7.94 37.62 -40.96
C LEU A 17 -9.24 37.71 -40.15
N GLY A 18 -9.49 36.69 -39.31
CA GLY A 18 -10.54 36.70 -38.30
C GLY A 18 -10.03 37.25 -36.97
N ALA A 19 -10.69 38.29 -36.47
CA ALA A 19 -10.36 38.98 -35.23
C ALA A 19 -10.36 38.06 -34.00
N SER A 20 -9.36 38.24 -33.14
CA SER A 20 -9.18 37.57 -31.86
C SER A 20 -10.34 37.91 -30.91
N SER A 21 -11.07 36.89 -30.45
CA SER A 21 -11.84 37.00 -29.22
C SER A 21 -10.91 36.68 -28.05
N ALA A 22 -10.74 37.66 -27.16
CA ALA A 22 -10.06 37.48 -25.89
C ALA A 22 -10.89 36.51 -25.03
N ALA A 23 -10.50 35.24 -25.01
CA ALA A 23 -11.01 34.29 -24.03
C ALA A 23 -10.44 34.69 -22.66
N LEU A 24 -11.31 35.28 -21.83
CA LEU A 24 -11.08 35.56 -20.43
C LEU A 24 -10.52 34.29 -19.76
N SER A 25 -9.27 34.38 -19.30
CA SER A 25 -8.65 33.39 -18.44
C SER A 25 -9.45 33.36 -17.14
N GLN A 26 -10.35 32.38 -17.02
CA GLN A 26 -10.91 32.02 -15.73
C GLN A 26 -9.78 31.34 -14.97
N THR A 27 -9.08 32.10 -14.14
CA THR A 27 -8.32 31.55 -13.01
C THR A 27 -9.29 30.73 -12.18
N THR A 28 -9.31 29.42 -12.39
CA THR A 28 -9.96 28.48 -11.47
C THR A 28 -9.28 28.67 -10.11
N GLU A 29 -9.98 29.34 -9.19
CA GLU A 29 -9.56 29.44 -7.80
C GLU A 29 -9.23 28.03 -7.31
N ARG A 30 -7.99 27.83 -6.84
CA ARG A 30 -7.56 26.59 -6.21
C ARG A 30 -8.47 26.31 -5.03
N GLN A 31 -9.35 25.32 -5.15
CA GLN A 31 -9.93 24.69 -3.98
C GLN A 31 -8.79 24.07 -3.16
N PRO A 32 -8.61 24.44 -1.89
CA PRO A 32 -7.62 23.78 -1.05
C PRO A 32 -7.98 22.30 -0.95
N ALA A 33 -7.00 21.43 -1.19
CA ALA A 33 -7.15 20.00 -0.94
C ALA A 33 -7.61 19.81 0.52
N GLU A 34 -8.68 19.04 0.74
CA GLU A 34 -9.13 18.70 2.09
C GLU A 34 -7.93 18.18 2.90
N PRO A 35 -7.72 18.66 4.14
CA PRO A 35 -6.57 18.25 4.93
C PRO A 35 -6.62 16.74 5.15
N ALA A 36 -5.54 16.05 4.76
CA ALA A 36 -5.41 14.61 4.92
C ALA A 36 -5.61 14.20 6.39
N VAL A 37 -6.31 13.09 6.62
CA VAL A 37 -6.45 12.51 7.96
C VAL A 37 -5.06 12.06 8.41
N ARG A 38 -4.52 12.74 9.42
CA ARG A 38 -3.19 12.47 9.96
C ARG A 38 -3.26 11.33 10.96
N TYR A 39 -2.29 10.43 10.90
CA TYR A 39 -2.19 9.34 11.86
C TYR A 39 -0.75 9.06 12.29
N MET A 40 -0.61 8.52 13.50
CA MET A 40 0.64 7.99 14.06
C MET A 40 0.55 6.48 14.21
N ILE A 41 1.66 5.78 14.04
CA ILE A 41 1.77 4.34 14.30
C ILE A 41 2.61 4.11 15.56
N VAL A 42 2.14 3.27 16.47
CA VAL A 42 2.91 2.74 17.59
C VAL A 42 2.97 1.23 17.44
N VAL A 43 4.17 0.69 17.30
CA VAL A 43 4.40 -0.76 17.26
C VAL A 43 4.96 -1.18 18.61
N THR A 44 4.42 -2.24 19.20
CA THR A 44 4.93 -2.82 20.45
C THR A 44 5.33 -4.26 20.24
N GLY A 45 6.49 -4.62 20.77
CA GLY A 45 7.07 -5.96 20.68
C GLY A 45 8.57 -5.93 20.98
N GLY A 46 8.98 -6.51 22.10
CA GLY A 46 10.40 -6.59 22.49
C GLY A 46 11.29 -7.31 21.47
N GLU A 47 10.70 -8.18 20.66
CA GLU A 47 11.37 -8.89 19.59
C GLU A 47 11.73 -8.00 18.37
N LEU A 48 10.98 -6.93 18.13
CA LEU A 48 11.33 -5.90 17.14
C LEU A 48 12.53 -5.08 17.63
N LEU A 49 12.53 -4.72 18.91
CA LEU A 49 13.61 -3.95 19.53
C LEU A 49 14.91 -4.76 19.66
N SER A 50 14.81 -6.07 19.83
CA SER A 50 15.98 -6.97 19.83
C SER A 50 16.46 -7.36 18.42
N GLY A 51 15.75 -6.92 17.37
CA GLY A 51 16.12 -7.19 15.98
C GLY A 51 15.86 -8.63 15.53
N ALA A 52 14.97 -9.36 16.22
CA ALA A 52 14.61 -10.73 15.84
C ALA A 52 13.92 -10.78 14.47
N TYR A 53 13.15 -9.74 14.14
CA TYR A 53 12.64 -9.50 12.79
C TYR A 53 12.45 -8.00 12.54
N ALA A 54 12.44 -7.62 11.27
CA ALA A 54 12.20 -6.24 10.85
C ALA A 54 10.71 -5.84 11.03
N ASP A 55 10.47 -4.55 11.29
CA ASP A 55 9.10 -4.00 11.35
C ASP A 55 8.43 -3.99 9.97
N GLY A 56 7.66 -5.04 9.70
CA GLY A 56 6.76 -5.12 8.54
C GLY A 56 5.40 -4.44 8.76
N HIS A 57 5.06 -4.05 9.99
CA HIS A 57 3.75 -3.54 10.36
C HIS A 57 3.59 -2.10 9.87
N THR A 58 4.58 -1.25 10.15
CA THR A 58 4.61 0.14 9.68
C THR A 58 4.57 0.19 8.15
N PHE A 59 5.36 -0.63 7.46
CA PHE A 59 5.37 -0.72 6.00
C PHE A 59 3.98 -1.09 5.46
N PHE A 60 3.36 -2.14 6.00
CA PHE A 60 2.05 -2.59 5.57
C PHE A 60 0.97 -1.51 5.79
N LEU A 61 0.91 -0.91 6.98
CA LEU A 61 -0.10 0.12 7.31
C LEU A 61 0.06 1.37 6.44
N THR A 62 1.29 1.87 6.27
CA THR A 62 1.55 3.06 5.44
C THR A 62 1.24 2.83 3.97
N ARG A 63 1.68 1.69 3.40
CA ARG A 63 1.35 1.32 2.03
C ARG A 63 -0.15 1.18 1.80
N THR A 64 -0.88 0.64 2.79
CA THR A 64 -2.32 0.37 2.67
C THR A 64 -3.17 1.63 2.84
N LEU A 65 -2.83 2.50 3.79
CA LEU A 65 -3.68 3.66 4.13
C LEU A 65 -3.38 4.90 3.28
N ARG A 66 -2.17 5.01 2.70
CA ARG A 66 -1.78 6.17 1.90
C ARG A 66 -2.70 6.42 0.69
N PRO A 67 -3.09 5.42 -0.13
CA PRO A 67 -4.00 5.62 -1.26
C PRO A 67 -5.40 6.10 -0.87
N MET A 68 -5.78 5.97 0.41
CA MET A 68 -7.10 6.36 0.94
C MET A 68 -7.13 7.82 1.42
N GLY A 69 -6.04 8.56 1.20
CA GLY A 69 -5.91 9.96 1.62
C GLY A 69 -5.46 10.15 3.06
N LEU A 70 -5.00 9.09 3.74
CA LEU A 70 -4.40 9.21 5.07
C LEU A 70 -2.92 9.58 4.98
N GLN A 71 -2.45 10.35 5.96
CA GLN A 71 -1.05 10.75 6.07
C GLN A 71 -0.45 10.25 7.38
N CYS A 72 0.49 9.31 7.27
CA CYS A 72 1.33 8.93 8.41
C CYS A 72 2.27 10.10 8.73
N VAL A 73 2.20 10.64 9.94
CA VAL A 73 3.06 11.75 10.39
C VAL A 73 4.22 11.27 11.27
N GLY A 74 4.26 9.98 11.57
CA GLY A 74 5.34 9.33 12.28
C GLY A 74 4.98 7.92 12.74
N SER A 75 6.01 7.13 13.02
CA SER A 75 5.90 5.84 13.67
C SER A 75 6.93 5.71 14.78
N MET A 76 6.65 4.84 15.76
CA MET A 76 7.62 4.47 16.79
C MET A 76 7.44 3.01 17.17
N CYS A 77 8.54 2.38 17.57
CA CYS A 77 8.56 1.04 18.14
C CYS A 77 8.94 1.15 19.62
N VAL A 78 8.19 0.48 20.50
CA VAL A 78 8.42 0.49 21.95
C VAL A 78 8.39 -0.93 22.52
N ASP A 79 8.92 -1.10 23.73
CA ASP A 79 8.91 -2.38 24.45
C ASP A 79 7.52 -2.66 25.04
N ASP A 80 7.26 -3.91 25.40
CA ASP A 80 6.01 -4.36 26.00
C ASP A 80 5.92 -3.97 27.49
N ARG A 81 6.11 -2.67 27.77
CA ARG A 81 6.04 -2.07 29.11
C ARG A 81 5.02 -0.95 29.14
N SER A 82 4.23 -0.92 30.22
CA SER A 82 3.15 0.06 30.35
C SER A 82 3.68 1.50 30.27
N ALA A 83 4.79 1.80 30.95
CA ALA A 83 5.41 3.13 30.92
C ALA A 83 5.77 3.58 29.49
N ASP A 84 6.40 2.70 28.71
CA ASP A 84 6.85 2.98 27.35
C ASP A 84 5.66 3.20 26.41
N LEU A 85 4.62 2.36 26.52
CA LEU A 85 3.35 2.55 25.80
C LEU A 85 2.67 3.86 26.20
N GLN A 86 2.61 4.22 27.48
CA GLN A 86 2.00 5.49 27.92
C GLN A 86 2.73 6.70 27.32
N GLU A 87 4.06 6.70 27.32
CA GLU A 87 4.86 7.80 26.75
C GLU A 87 4.67 7.90 25.23
N ALA A 88 4.73 6.75 24.54
CA ALA A 88 4.47 6.65 23.11
C ALA A 88 3.08 7.20 22.74
N MET A 89 2.06 6.80 23.48
CA MET A 89 0.68 7.23 23.25
C MET A 89 0.49 8.73 23.47
N LYS A 90 1.12 9.31 24.50
CA LYS A 90 1.10 10.76 24.73
C LYS A 90 1.72 11.52 23.56
N PHE A 91 2.88 11.07 23.08
CA PHE A 91 3.55 11.69 21.93
C PHE A 91 2.72 11.55 20.65
N ALA A 92 2.17 10.36 20.39
CA ALA A 92 1.39 10.06 19.20
C ALA A 92 0.08 10.88 19.15
N ALA A 93 -0.69 10.90 20.25
CA ALA A 93 -1.95 11.62 20.34
C ALA A 93 -1.78 13.15 20.25
N ALA A 94 -0.61 13.69 20.61
CA ALA A 94 -0.30 15.10 20.43
C ALA A 94 -0.05 15.50 18.96
N ARG A 95 0.19 14.54 18.06
CA ARG A 95 0.57 14.79 16.65
C ARG A 95 -0.51 14.43 15.64
N ALA A 96 -1.48 13.61 16.02
CA ALA A 96 -2.50 13.10 15.14
C ALA A 96 -3.79 12.73 15.88
N ASP A 97 -4.92 12.96 15.23
CA ASP A 97 -6.25 12.59 15.75
C ASP A 97 -6.55 11.10 15.59
N LEU A 98 -5.70 10.35 14.90
CA LEU A 98 -5.74 8.90 14.79
C LEU A 98 -4.40 8.30 15.23
N VAL A 99 -4.43 7.41 16.22
CA VAL A 99 -3.28 6.61 16.62
C VAL A 99 -3.58 5.14 16.38
N ILE A 100 -2.72 4.47 15.62
CA ILE A 100 -2.82 3.04 15.34
C ILE A 100 -1.72 2.33 16.12
N VAL A 101 -2.11 1.48 17.05
CA VAL A 101 -1.21 0.62 17.82
C VAL A 101 -1.28 -0.80 17.27
N THR A 102 -0.15 -1.48 17.14
CA THR A 102 -0.11 -2.89 16.71
C THR A 102 0.86 -3.70 17.57
N GLY A 103 0.41 -4.88 17.97
CA GLY A 103 1.11 -5.75 18.92
C GLY A 103 0.46 -5.78 20.31
N GLY A 104 0.83 -6.77 21.13
CA GLY A 104 0.42 -6.87 22.53
C GLY A 104 -1.09 -7.06 22.80
N LEU A 105 -1.84 -7.67 21.88
CA LEU A 105 -3.28 -8.00 22.05
C LEU A 105 -3.56 -9.48 22.31
N GLY A 106 -2.53 -10.31 22.34
CA GLY A 106 -2.62 -11.73 22.60
C GLY A 106 -3.11 -12.08 24.02
N PRO A 107 -3.13 -13.38 24.34
CA PRO A 107 -3.62 -13.89 25.62
C PRO A 107 -2.53 -13.92 26.72
N THR A 108 -1.29 -13.54 26.44
CA THR A 108 -0.18 -13.69 27.39
C THR A 108 -0.08 -12.50 28.36
N ASP A 109 0.73 -12.64 29.41
CA ASP A 109 0.96 -11.56 30.37
C ASP A 109 1.78 -10.41 29.79
N ASN A 110 2.55 -10.67 28.73
CA ASN A 110 3.29 -9.65 27.98
C ASN A 110 2.37 -8.83 27.05
N ASP A 111 1.16 -9.32 26.76
CA ASP A 111 0.22 -8.65 25.86
C ASP A 111 -0.54 -7.52 26.57
N ILE A 112 0.15 -6.44 26.93
CA ILE A 112 -0.39 -5.38 27.82
C ILE A 112 -1.09 -4.22 27.09
N THR A 113 -1.17 -4.24 25.75
CA THR A 113 -1.66 -3.10 24.95
C THR A 113 -3.09 -2.70 25.34
N ARG A 114 -3.96 -3.69 25.61
CA ARG A 114 -5.35 -3.43 25.97
C ARG A 114 -5.47 -2.63 27.26
N GLU A 115 -4.75 -3.05 28.29
CA GLU A 115 -4.76 -2.40 29.61
C GLU A 115 -4.06 -1.05 29.56
N ALA A 116 -2.94 -0.94 28.84
CA ALA A 116 -2.26 0.33 28.63
C ALA A 116 -3.16 1.36 27.92
N LEU A 117 -3.92 0.95 26.90
CA LEU A 117 -4.84 1.86 26.20
C LEU A 117 -6.06 2.23 27.05
N ARG A 118 -6.59 1.31 27.86
CA ARG A 118 -7.60 1.64 28.88
C ARG A 118 -7.08 2.74 29.81
N ASP A 119 -5.88 2.58 30.35
CA ASP A 119 -5.30 3.50 31.32
C ASP A 119 -4.97 4.86 30.68
N PHE A 120 -4.47 4.85 29.44
CA PHE A 120 -4.17 6.07 28.67
C PHE A 120 -5.43 6.87 28.34
N THR A 121 -6.46 6.19 27.83
CA THR A 121 -7.69 6.84 27.34
C THR A 121 -8.68 7.16 28.46
N GLY A 122 -8.55 6.49 29.61
CA GLY A 122 -9.53 6.52 30.70
C GLY A 122 -10.85 5.83 30.36
N ILE A 123 -10.93 5.11 29.23
CA ILE A 123 -12.15 4.42 28.78
C ILE A 123 -12.13 3.00 29.35
N PRO A 124 -13.13 2.62 30.17
CA PRO A 124 -13.23 1.26 30.68
C PRO A 124 -13.32 0.22 29.56
N ILE A 125 -12.79 -0.98 29.83
CA ILE A 125 -12.97 -2.16 28.98
C ILE A 125 -13.87 -3.16 29.71
N GLN A 126 -14.75 -3.82 28.96
CA GLN A 126 -15.66 -4.82 29.51
C GLN A 126 -15.85 -5.96 28.52
N GLU A 127 -16.19 -7.14 29.02
CA GLU A 127 -16.50 -8.30 28.17
C GLU A 127 -17.64 -7.97 27.22
N HIS A 128 -17.42 -8.22 25.93
CA HIS A 128 -18.46 -8.05 24.93
C HIS A 128 -19.17 -9.39 24.70
N PRO A 129 -20.50 -9.48 24.91
CA PRO A 129 -21.23 -10.75 24.80
C PRO A 129 -21.01 -11.47 23.47
N ASP A 130 -21.03 -10.74 22.35
CA ASP A 130 -20.83 -11.33 21.02
C ASP A 130 -19.40 -11.85 20.80
N VAL A 131 -18.39 -11.14 21.32
CA VAL A 131 -16.98 -11.56 21.21
C VAL A 131 -16.74 -12.77 22.10
N LEU A 132 -17.34 -12.79 23.30
CA LEU A 132 -17.30 -13.94 24.21
C LEU A 132 -17.96 -15.17 23.60
N ALA A 133 -19.14 -15.03 23.01
CA ALA A 133 -19.84 -16.12 22.33
C ALA A 133 -19.06 -16.63 21.11
N ALA A 134 -18.48 -15.73 20.30
CA ALA A 134 -17.64 -16.11 19.16
C ALA A 134 -16.37 -16.85 19.60
N MET A 135 -15.73 -16.41 20.69
CA MET A 135 -14.57 -17.07 21.28
C MET A 135 -14.92 -18.48 21.78
N ALA A 136 -16.02 -18.60 22.53
CA ALA A 136 -16.51 -19.89 23.05
C ALA A 136 -16.80 -20.87 21.91
N LYS A 137 -17.48 -20.40 20.86
CA LYS A 137 -17.73 -21.17 19.63
C LYS A 137 -16.44 -21.60 18.95
N ARG A 138 -15.45 -20.71 18.83
CA ARG A 138 -14.15 -21.01 18.19
C ARG A 138 -13.39 -22.13 18.91
N PHE A 139 -13.48 -22.17 20.24
CA PHE A 139 -12.84 -23.21 21.06
C PHE A 139 -13.76 -24.41 21.36
N ASN A 140 -14.98 -24.43 20.83
CA ASN A 140 -15.99 -25.48 21.05
C ASN A 140 -16.26 -25.76 22.54
N VAL A 141 -16.44 -24.69 23.31
CA VAL A 141 -16.74 -24.73 24.75
C VAL A 141 -17.91 -23.80 25.09
N GLN A 142 -18.47 -23.92 26.30
CA GLN A 142 -19.42 -22.92 26.81
C GLN A 142 -18.68 -21.64 27.24
N THR A 143 -19.37 -20.50 27.24
CA THR A 143 -18.77 -19.21 27.63
C THR A 143 -18.21 -19.22 29.06
N GLY A 144 -18.85 -19.96 29.97
CA GLY A 144 -18.38 -20.13 31.36
C GLY A 144 -17.12 -21.01 31.51
N GLU A 145 -16.78 -21.81 30.50
CA GLU A 145 -15.63 -22.73 30.50
C GLU A 145 -14.38 -22.10 29.86
N LEU A 146 -14.51 -20.89 29.31
CA LEU A 146 -13.37 -20.17 28.74
C LEU A 146 -12.35 -19.83 29.82
N ARG A 147 -11.10 -20.24 29.56
CA ARG A 147 -9.93 -19.87 30.37
C ARG A 147 -9.81 -18.35 30.47
N SER A 148 -9.41 -17.86 31.65
CA SER A 148 -9.34 -16.42 31.96
C SER A 148 -8.51 -15.63 30.97
N ASN A 149 -7.39 -16.18 30.49
CA ASN A 149 -6.51 -15.54 29.52
C ASN A 149 -7.18 -15.32 28.14
N LEU A 150 -7.97 -16.28 27.66
CA LEU A 150 -8.77 -16.14 26.43
C LEU A 150 -9.96 -15.21 26.65
N ARG A 151 -10.60 -15.33 27.82
CA ARG A 151 -11.75 -14.52 28.19
C ARG A 151 -11.40 -13.03 28.26
N ARG A 152 -10.20 -12.70 28.74
CA ARG A 152 -9.61 -11.34 28.70
C ARG A 152 -9.55 -10.75 27.28
N GLN A 153 -9.32 -11.56 26.24
CA GLN A 153 -9.31 -11.09 24.84
C GLN A 153 -10.70 -10.71 24.30
N THR A 154 -11.77 -10.97 25.07
CA THR A 154 -13.15 -10.60 24.71
C THR A 154 -13.56 -9.23 25.25
N GLN A 155 -12.68 -8.57 25.99
CA GLN A 155 -12.91 -7.25 26.54
C GLN A 155 -12.74 -6.17 25.46
N THR A 156 -13.74 -5.29 25.35
CA THR A 156 -13.78 -4.19 24.39
C THR A 156 -14.05 -2.85 25.11
N PRO A 157 -13.65 -1.70 24.54
CA PRO A 157 -13.89 -0.39 25.14
C PRO A 157 -15.38 -0.09 25.26
N THR A 158 -15.80 0.52 26.36
CA THR A 158 -17.20 0.96 26.55
C THR A 158 -17.56 2.17 25.67
N LYS A 159 -16.56 2.92 25.21
CA LYS A 159 -16.72 4.03 24.27
C LYS A 159 -15.83 3.80 23.04
N GLY A 160 -16.48 3.60 21.90
CA GLY A 160 -15.86 3.20 20.64
C GLY A 160 -16.41 1.85 20.18
N GLY A 161 -15.55 0.85 19.98
CA GLY A 161 -15.97 -0.48 19.55
C GLY A 161 -14.83 -1.46 19.35
N TYR A 162 -15.04 -2.44 18.47
CA TYR A 162 -14.04 -3.45 18.13
C TYR A 162 -14.06 -3.78 16.64
N LEU A 163 -12.96 -4.34 16.16
CA LEU A 163 -12.78 -4.83 14.79
C LEU A 163 -12.73 -6.36 14.84
N LYS A 164 -13.52 -7.04 14.01
CA LYS A 164 -13.56 -8.51 14.06
C LYS A 164 -12.22 -9.10 13.61
N ASN A 165 -11.86 -10.24 14.18
CA ASN A 165 -10.70 -11.00 13.77
C ASN A 165 -11.13 -12.40 13.31
N ALA A 166 -11.31 -12.58 12.00
CA ALA A 166 -11.63 -13.89 11.44
C ALA A 166 -10.46 -14.88 11.57
N ASN A 167 -9.23 -14.38 11.57
CA ASN A 167 -8.01 -15.19 11.45
C ASN A 167 -7.31 -15.46 12.79
N GLY A 168 -7.83 -14.92 13.90
CA GLY A 168 -7.25 -15.08 15.22
C GLY A 168 -8.25 -14.87 16.36
N THR A 169 -7.75 -14.81 17.59
CA THR A 169 -8.59 -14.73 18.80
C THR A 169 -8.77 -13.29 19.28
N ALA A 170 -7.77 -12.44 19.13
CA ALA A 170 -7.81 -11.06 19.59
C ALA A 170 -8.60 -10.18 18.61
N VAL A 171 -9.72 -9.60 19.04
CA VAL A 171 -10.37 -8.53 18.28
C VAL A 171 -9.49 -7.27 18.27
N GLY A 172 -9.58 -6.48 17.21
CA GLY A 172 -9.04 -5.12 17.23
C GLY A 172 -9.90 -4.25 18.15
N LEU A 173 -9.31 -3.22 18.76
CA LEU A 173 -9.99 -2.35 19.72
C LEU A 173 -10.04 -0.94 19.17
N VAL A 174 -11.18 -0.27 19.33
CA VAL A 174 -11.36 1.13 18.91
C VAL A 174 -11.79 1.93 20.13
N PHE A 175 -10.94 2.85 20.55
CA PHE A 175 -11.18 3.77 21.65
C PHE A 175 -11.52 5.15 21.10
N GLU A 176 -12.72 5.63 21.37
CA GLU A 176 -13.16 6.97 20.94
C GLU A 176 -12.98 7.99 22.07
N THR A 177 -11.86 8.70 22.01
CA THR A 177 -11.53 9.77 22.96
C THR A 177 -12.30 11.06 22.62
N GLN A 178 -12.10 12.13 23.40
CA GLN A 178 -12.72 13.42 23.09
C GLN A 178 -12.08 14.11 21.87
N THR A 179 -10.79 13.89 21.66
CA THR A 179 -9.98 14.62 20.67
C THR A 179 -9.58 13.77 19.47
N GLY A 180 -9.76 12.45 19.53
CA GLY A 180 -9.34 11.54 18.47
C GLY A 180 -9.74 10.09 18.69
N VAL A 181 -9.19 9.20 17.86
CA VAL A 181 -9.43 7.76 17.87
C VAL A 181 -8.11 7.02 18.10
N VAL A 182 -8.11 6.06 19.01
CA VAL A 182 -7.01 5.10 19.16
C VAL A 182 -7.49 3.73 18.72
N VAL A 183 -6.80 3.12 17.78
CA VAL A 183 -7.08 1.77 17.27
C VAL A 183 -5.96 0.83 17.70
N ALA A 184 -6.28 -0.31 18.28
CA ALA A 184 -5.33 -1.39 18.54
C ALA A 184 -5.57 -2.55 17.58
N LEU A 185 -4.51 -3.05 16.97
CA LEU A 185 -4.52 -4.14 15.99
C LEU A 185 -3.60 -5.29 16.45
N PRO A 186 -3.86 -6.53 16.03
CA PRO A 186 -2.99 -7.66 16.35
C PRO A 186 -1.61 -7.49 15.70
N GLY A 187 -0.61 -8.17 16.25
CA GLY A 187 0.74 -8.22 15.70
C GLY A 187 0.90 -9.16 14.50
N PRO A 188 0.49 -10.44 14.59
CA PRO A 188 0.72 -11.41 13.53
C PRO A 188 0.17 -10.97 12.16
N PRO A 189 0.98 -10.99 11.07
CA PRO A 189 0.55 -10.52 9.75
C PRO A 189 -0.71 -11.19 9.22
N ARG A 190 -0.88 -12.49 9.50
CA ARG A 190 -2.07 -13.28 9.11
C ARG A 190 -3.37 -12.79 9.77
N GLU A 191 -3.28 -12.02 10.85
CA GLU A 191 -4.41 -11.41 11.55
C GLU A 191 -4.51 -9.92 11.22
N LEU A 192 -3.38 -9.20 11.27
CA LEU A 192 -3.29 -7.77 11.02
C LEU A 192 -3.77 -7.39 9.63
N GLN A 193 -3.26 -8.04 8.58
CA GLN A 193 -3.55 -7.65 7.21
C GLN A 193 -5.02 -7.78 6.81
N PRO A 194 -5.69 -8.93 7.04
CA PRO A 194 -7.12 -9.04 6.75
C PRO A 194 -7.96 -8.11 7.64
N MET A 195 -7.64 -7.96 8.93
CA MET A 195 -8.37 -7.03 9.80
C MET A 195 -8.27 -5.58 9.30
N VAL A 196 -7.09 -5.15 8.85
CA VAL A 196 -6.95 -3.81 8.27
C VAL A 196 -7.82 -3.68 7.02
N ARG A 197 -7.76 -4.67 6.11
CA ARG A 197 -8.48 -4.63 4.84
C ARG A 197 -10.00 -4.67 5.00
N GLU A 198 -10.48 -5.57 5.85
CA GLU A 198 -11.90 -5.95 5.94
C GLU A 198 -12.66 -5.16 7.01
N GLU A 199 -11.98 -4.65 8.04
CA GLU A 199 -12.63 -4.02 9.19
C GLU A 199 -12.15 -2.58 9.41
N LEU A 200 -10.83 -2.33 9.45
CA LEU A 200 -10.29 -1.00 9.71
C LEU A 200 -10.61 -0.02 8.57
N ILE A 201 -10.39 -0.39 7.31
CA ILE A 201 -10.66 0.49 6.17
C ILE A 201 -12.14 0.92 6.14
N PRO A 202 -13.13 0.01 6.23
CA PRO A 202 -14.53 0.42 6.32
C PRO A 202 -14.83 1.32 7.53
N TYR A 203 -14.20 1.07 8.69
CA TYR A 203 -14.33 1.93 9.86
C TYR A 203 -13.81 3.34 9.60
N LEU A 204 -12.58 3.46 9.07
CA LEU A 204 -11.96 4.74 8.76
C LEU A 204 -12.77 5.52 7.72
N SER A 205 -13.32 4.82 6.74
CA SER A 205 -14.18 5.45 5.72
C SER A 205 -15.42 6.06 6.33
N ARG A 206 -16.12 5.34 7.22
CA ARG A 206 -17.29 5.87 7.93
C ARG A 206 -16.94 7.02 8.88
N ARG A 207 -15.80 6.92 9.60
CA ARG A 207 -15.44 7.83 10.68
C ARG A 207 -14.82 9.13 10.20
N PHE A 208 -13.98 9.07 9.17
CA PHE A 208 -13.19 10.19 8.69
C PHE A 208 -13.49 10.58 7.24
N GLY A 209 -14.46 9.92 6.59
CA GLY A 209 -14.73 10.16 5.17
C GLY A 209 -13.58 9.70 4.27
N THR A 210 -12.71 8.79 4.75
CA THR A 210 -11.58 8.31 3.95
C THR A 210 -12.12 7.59 2.73
N ARG A 211 -11.44 7.80 1.61
CA ARG A 211 -11.87 7.30 0.31
C ARG A 211 -11.43 5.84 0.19
N LEU A 212 -12.17 5.04 -0.57
CA LEU A 212 -11.62 3.78 -1.06
C LEU A 212 -10.38 4.07 -1.92
N PRO A 213 -9.47 3.11 -2.14
CA PRO A 213 -8.36 3.29 -3.06
C PRO A 213 -8.93 3.81 -4.40
N GLY A 214 -8.54 5.03 -4.78
CA GLY A 214 -8.99 5.61 -6.04
C GLY A 214 -8.27 4.96 -7.22
N ALA A 215 -8.42 5.53 -8.42
CA ALA A 215 -7.69 5.04 -9.57
C ALA A 215 -6.19 5.23 -9.37
N SER A 216 -5.39 4.24 -9.78
CA SER A 216 -3.93 4.34 -9.77
C SER A 216 -3.31 3.65 -10.97
N ILE A 217 -2.13 4.14 -11.36
CA ILE A 217 -1.24 3.48 -12.30
C ILE A 217 0.12 3.28 -11.64
N THR A 218 0.80 2.20 -11.99
CA THR A 218 2.18 1.94 -11.56
C THR A 218 3.06 1.80 -12.78
N LEU A 219 4.16 2.56 -12.81
CA LEU A 219 5.19 2.46 -13.82
C LEU A 219 6.43 1.86 -13.18
N ARG A 220 6.90 0.75 -13.75
CA ARG A 220 8.01 -0.03 -13.22
C ARG A 220 9.22 0.14 -14.11
N PHE A 221 10.29 0.67 -13.52
CA PHE A 221 11.51 1.07 -14.20
C PHE A 221 12.66 0.12 -13.87
N VAL A 222 13.55 -0.06 -14.84
CA VAL A 222 14.83 -0.77 -14.66
C VAL A 222 15.96 0.06 -15.27
N GLY A 223 17.14 0.05 -14.65
CA GLY A 223 18.34 0.70 -15.18
C GLY A 223 18.41 2.22 -14.96
N LEU A 224 17.38 2.84 -14.39
CA LEU A 224 17.39 4.24 -13.97
C LEU A 224 17.31 4.36 -12.44
N GLY A 225 18.08 5.30 -11.88
CA GLY A 225 17.98 5.66 -10.46
C GLY A 225 16.80 6.58 -10.19
N GLN A 226 16.26 6.53 -8.97
CA GLN A 226 15.09 7.34 -8.56
C GLN A 226 15.32 8.83 -8.80
N SER A 227 16.49 9.37 -8.46
CA SER A 227 16.81 10.79 -8.65
C SER A 227 16.70 11.25 -10.11
N GLN A 228 17.05 10.38 -11.07
CA GLN A 228 16.99 10.71 -12.49
C GLN A 228 15.54 10.71 -12.99
N ILE A 229 14.73 9.75 -12.52
CA ILE A 229 13.30 9.71 -12.81
C ILE A 229 12.61 10.96 -12.25
N ASP A 230 12.84 11.27 -10.97
CA ASP A 230 12.27 12.45 -10.31
C ASP A 230 12.63 13.76 -11.02
N GLN A 231 13.88 13.90 -11.48
CA GLN A 231 14.33 15.08 -12.22
C GLN A 231 13.61 15.19 -13.57
N THR A 232 13.53 14.07 -14.32
CA THR A 232 12.84 14.04 -15.62
C THR A 232 11.35 14.36 -15.48
N LEU A 233 10.69 13.83 -14.44
CA LEU A 233 9.30 14.14 -14.13
C LEU A 233 9.12 15.64 -13.84
N LYS A 234 9.99 16.24 -13.02
CA LYS A 234 9.94 17.68 -12.73
C LYS A 234 10.08 18.54 -13.97
N ASP A 235 10.99 18.17 -14.89
CA ASP A 235 11.33 18.99 -16.05
C ASP A 235 10.32 18.85 -17.20
N HIS A 236 9.68 17.68 -17.34
CA HIS A 236 8.87 17.37 -18.51
C HIS A 236 7.42 16.98 -18.22
N VAL A 237 7.09 16.57 -16.99
CA VAL A 237 5.78 16.02 -16.63
C VAL A 237 5.26 16.70 -15.36
N PRO A 238 4.67 17.91 -15.47
CA PRO A 238 4.15 18.62 -14.31
C PRO A 238 3.02 17.81 -13.65
N LEU A 239 3.25 17.37 -12.41
CA LEU A 239 2.30 16.57 -11.67
C LEU A 239 1.19 17.46 -11.07
N PRO A 240 -0.10 17.18 -11.34
CA PRO A 240 -1.20 17.88 -10.69
C PRO A 240 -1.14 17.69 -9.18
N SER A 241 -1.51 18.72 -8.41
CA SER A 241 -1.46 18.69 -6.93
C SER A 241 -2.37 17.63 -6.29
N GLU A 242 -3.37 17.16 -7.03
CA GLU A 242 -4.28 16.09 -6.60
C GLU A 242 -3.69 14.69 -6.73
N VAL A 243 -2.63 14.52 -7.54
CA VAL A 243 -1.99 13.22 -7.77
C VAL A 243 -1.08 12.91 -6.60
N VAL A 244 -1.43 11.84 -5.86
CA VAL A 244 -0.56 11.29 -4.83
C VAL A 244 0.48 10.43 -5.53
N THR A 245 1.76 10.75 -5.31
CA THR A 245 2.89 10.01 -5.87
C THR A 245 3.57 9.22 -4.75
N SER A 246 3.89 7.95 -5.02
CA SER A 246 4.76 7.14 -4.18
C SER A 246 5.80 6.42 -5.03
N SER A 247 7.02 6.31 -4.52
CA SER A 247 8.12 5.62 -5.17
C SER A 247 8.68 4.50 -4.28
N GLN A 248 9.06 3.39 -4.88
CA GLN A 248 9.76 2.29 -4.22
C GLN A 248 11.03 1.96 -5.00
N PHE A 249 12.14 1.74 -4.30
CA PHE A 249 13.41 1.36 -4.91
C PHE A 249 13.90 0.05 -4.31
N GLU A 250 14.18 -0.93 -5.16
CA GLU A 250 14.69 -2.23 -4.74
C GLU A 250 15.57 -2.83 -5.86
N GLY A 251 16.79 -3.23 -5.52
CA GLY A 251 17.65 -3.99 -6.44
C GLY A 251 17.92 -3.34 -7.81
N GLY A 252 18.02 -2.00 -7.88
CA GLY A 252 18.20 -1.28 -9.16
C GLY A 252 16.92 -1.12 -9.98
N ARG A 253 15.76 -1.42 -9.38
CA ARG A 253 14.42 -1.21 -9.94
C ARG A 253 13.75 -0.07 -9.19
N VAL A 254 12.97 0.72 -9.90
CA VAL A 254 12.17 1.79 -9.29
C VAL A 254 10.73 1.62 -9.72
N ASP A 255 9.81 1.59 -8.78
CA ASP A 255 8.37 1.62 -9.06
C ASP A 255 7.83 3.00 -8.68
N PHE A 256 7.16 3.69 -9.61
CA PHE A 256 6.37 4.88 -9.30
C PHE A 256 4.89 4.55 -9.43
N THR A 257 4.14 4.82 -8.36
CA THR A 257 2.68 4.75 -8.36
C THR A 257 2.11 6.16 -8.29
N PHE A 258 1.19 6.46 -9.19
CA PHE A 258 0.43 7.70 -9.24
C PHE A 258 -1.04 7.36 -8.98
N SER A 259 -1.62 8.00 -7.98
CA SER A 259 -3.01 7.75 -7.56
C SER A 259 -3.81 9.05 -7.57
N LEU A 260 -5.04 8.95 -8.08
CA LEU A 260 -6.07 9.97 -7.87
C LEU A 260 -7.06 9.48 -6.82
N PRO A 261 -7.71 10.39 -6.08
CA PRO A 261 -8.49 10.02 -4.90
C PRO A 261 -9.82 9.32 -5.20
N ARG A 262 -10.30 9.35 -6.44
CA ARG A 262 -11.54 8.67 -6.83
C ARG A 262 -11.23 7.73 -7.98
N ASP A 263 -12.15 6.80 -8.19
CA ASP A 263 -12.07 5.82 -9.27
C ASP A 263 -13.15 6.11 -10.33
N THR A 264 -13.02 7.25 -11.00
CA THR A 264 -13.95 7.68 -12.06
C THR A 264 -13.33 7.48 -13.45
N PRO A 265 -14.14 7.36 -14.52
CA PRO A 265 -13.63 7.34 -15.88
C PRO A 265 -12.74 8.55 -16.22
N GLU A 266 -13.07 9.73 -15.68
CA GLU A 266 -12.27 10.95 -15.83
C GLU A 266 -10.91 10.82 -15.14
N ASP A 267 -10.87 10.33 -13.90
CA ASP A 267 -9.61 10.13 -13.17
C ASP A 267 -8.73 9.08 -13.86
N ARG A 268 -9.32 7.99 -14.37
CA ARG A 268 -8.60 6.99 -15.17
C ARG A 268 -8.04 7.58 -16.46
N ALA A 269 -8.80 8.44 -17.15
CA ALA A 269 -8.31 9.14 -18.34
C ALA A 269 -7.15 10.08 -18.00
N ARG A 270 -7.26 10.88 -16.92
CA ARG A 270 -6.17 11.75 -16.44
C ARG A 270 -4.91 10.99 -16.09
N LEU A 271 -5.04 9.84 -15.41
CA LEU A 271 -3.89 8.98 -15.11
C LEU A 271 -3.30 8.39 -16.39
N LYS A 272 -4.12 8.01 -17.36
CA LYS A 272 -3.63 7.53 -18.66
C LYS A 272 -2.87 8.63 -19.41
N ASP A 273 -3.37 9.86 -19.44
CA ASP A 273 -2.67 10.99 -20.07
C ASP A 273 -1.32 11.25 -19.39
N LEU A 274 -1.29 11.17 -18.05
CA LEU A 274 -0.05 11.24 -17.28
C LEU A 274 0.90 10.08 -17.63
N GLN A 275 0.38 8.86 -17.73
CA GLN A 275 1.14 7.68 -18.13
C GLN A 275 1.80 7.87 -19.49
N ASP A 276 1.03 8.27 -20.50
CA ASP A 276 1.49 8.48 -21.87
C ASP A 276 2.57 9.58 -21.91
N ALA A 277 2.40 10.66 -21.12
CA ALA A 277 3.42 11.70 -20.99
C ALA A 277 4.73 11.19 -20.38
N ILE A 278 4.66 10.36 -19.33
CA ILE A 278 5.85 9.77 -18.71
C ILE A 278 6.55 8.80 -19.68
N VAL A 279 5.77 7.93 -20.33
CA VAL A 279 6.28 6.95 -21.31
C VAL A 279 6.98 7.65 -22.49
N LYS A 280 6.52 8.83 -22.91
CA LYS A 280 7.18 9.60 -23.96
C LYS A 280 8.64 9.98 -23.60
N HIS A 281 8.94 10.22 -22.34
CA HIS A 281 10.26 10.67 -21.88
C HIS A 281 11.12 9.56 -21.27
N LEU A 282 10.50 8.54 -20.68
CA LEU A 282 11.17 7.48 -19.94
C LEU A 282 10.83 6.06 -20.42
N GLY A 283 10.12 5.93 -21.55
CA GLY A 283 9.58 4.67 -22.06
C GLY A 283 10.61 3.55 -22.20
N ASP A 284 11.83 3.88 -22.63
CA ASP A 284 12.90 2.89 -22.82
C ASP A 284 13.33 2.18 -21.53
N ALA A 285 13.09 2.81 -20.37
CA ALA A 285 13.40 2.24 -19.06
C ALA A 285 12.21 1.56 -18.38
N ILE A 286 11.00 1.68 -18.94
CA ILE A 286 9.77 1.12 -18.37
C ILE A 286 9.57 -0.30 -18.89
N TYR A 287 9.64 -1.29 -18.01
CA TYR A 287 9.39 -2.69 -18.38
C TYR A 287 7.94 -3.12 -18.15
N ALA A 288 7.20 -2.45 -17.26
CA ALA A 288 5.81 -2.76 -16.99
C ALA A 288 5.01 -1.51 -16.55
N GLN A 289 3.71 -1.55 -16.84
CA GLN A 289 2.77 -0.44 -16.61
C GLN A 289 1.59 -0.85 -15.72
N ASP A 290 1.81 -1.89 -14.90
CA ASP A 290 0.85 -2.47 -13.96
C ASP A 290 1.54 -2.78 -12.62
N ASP A 291 0.76 -3.13 -11.60
CA ASP A 291 1.25 -3.39 -10.24
C ASP A 291 1.67 -4.84 -9.99
N ALA A 292 1.50 -5.75 -10.94
CA ALA A 292 1.66 -7.20 -10.74
C ALA A 292 2.84 -7.81 -11.49
N THR A 293 3.18 -7.27 -12.67
CA THR A 293 4.19 -7.83 -13.56
C THR A 293 5.59 -7.56 -13.02
N SER A 294 6.29 -8.63 -12.63
CA SER A 294 7.71 -8.58 -12.29
C SER A 294 8.58 -8.50 -13.54
N LEU A 295 9.84 -8.10 -13.36
CA LEU A 295 10.81 -8.06 -14.47
C LEU A 295 11.04 -9.48 -15.03
N GLU A 296 11.11 -10.46 -14.14
CA GLU A 296 11.26 -11.88 -14.47
C GLU A 296 10.10 -12.36 -15.34
N THR A 297 8.86 -12.08 -14.93
CA THR A 297 7.66 -12.42 -15.72
C THR A 297 7.66 -11.69 -17.07
N HIS A 298 8.08 -10.43 -17.11
CA HIS A 298 8.17 -9.68 -18.36
C HIS A 298 9.17 -10.32 -19.34
N VAL A 299 10.38 -10.66 -18.87
CA VAL A 299 11.41 -11.32 -19.68
C VAL A 299 10.94 -12.67 -20.19
N MET A 300 10.30 -13.47 -19.34
CA MET A 300 9.81 -14.80 -19.74
C MET A 300 8.70 -14.71 -20.81
N ARG A 301 7.76 -13.78 -20.67
CA ARG A 301 6.72 -13.52 -21.69
C ARG A 301 7.34 -13.06 -23.02
N LEU A 302 8.38 -12.24 -22.97
CA LEU A 302 9.10 -11.78 -24.17
C LEU A 302 9.84 -12.92 -24.90
N LEU A 303 10.38 -13.90 -24.17
CA LEU A 303 11.01 -15.08 -24.75
C LEU A 303 9.97 -16.05 -25.32
N GLU A 304 8.86 -16.28 -24.59
CA GLU A 304 7.75 -17.12 -25.05
C GLU A 304 7.14 -16.59 -26.35
N ALA A 305 6.88 -15.28 -26.43
CA ALA A 305 6.35 -14.62 -27.63
C ALA A 305 7.27 -14.75 -28.85
N ARG A 306 8.57 -14.97 -28.64
CA ARG A 306 9.57 -15.22 -29.70
C ARG A 306 9.75 -16.72 -30.00
N GLY A 307 9.09 -17.61 -29.27
CA GLY A 307 9.32 -19.05 -29.35
C GLY A 307 10.75 -19.46 -28.97
N ALA A 308 11.43 -18.63 -28.17
CA ALA A 308 12.81 -18.86 -27.74
C ALA A 308 12.86 -19.66 -26.44
N THR A 309 13.91 -20.46 -26.29
CA THR A 309 14.23 -21.15 -25.03
C THR A 309 15.47 -20.54 -24.40
N LEU A 310 15.59 -20.69 -23.08
CA LEU A 310 16.67 -20.16 -22.26
C LEU A 310 17.33 -21.30 -21.48
N THR A 311 18.65 -21.36 -21.51
CA THR A 311 19.46 -22.20 -20.62
C THR A 311 20.37 -21.31 -19.79
N LEU A 312 20.44 -21.56 -18.49
CA LEU A 312 21.24 -20.77 -17.56
C LEU A 312 22.50 -21.52 -17.13
N ALA A 313 23.58 -20.77 -16.96
CA ALA A 313 24.85 -21.24 -16.45
C ALA A 313 25.31 -20.19 -15.41
N GLU A 314 25.24 -20.53 -14.13
CA GLU A 314 25.36 -19.60 -13.01
C GLU A 314 26.61 -19.87 -12.17
N ILE A 315 27.39 -18.82 -11.88
CA ILE A 315 28.50 -18.84 -10.93
C ILE A 315 28.30 -17.70 -9.93
N GLY A 316 28.50 -17.97 -8.65
CA GLY A 316 28.43 -16.96 -7.59
C GLY A 316 27.01 -16.54 -7.17
N SER A 317 26.01 -16.65 -8.04
CA SER A 317 24.60 -16.40 -7.69
C SER A 317 23.93 -17.55 -6.93
N GLY A 318 24.55 -18.74 -6.90
CA GLY A 318 24.03 -19.91 -6.18
C GLY A 318 22.67 -20.42 -6.69
N GLY A 319 22.31 -20.12 -7.94
CA GLY A 319 21.01 -20.48 -8.50
C GLY A 319 19.91 -19.44 -8.26
N ALA A 320 20.24 -18.27 -7.72
CA ALA A 320 19.25 -17.21 -7.48
C ALA A 320 18.55 -16.74 -8.76
N LEU A 321 19.25 -16.70 -9.90
CA LEU A 321 18.64 -16.28 -11.17
C LEU A 321 17.69 -17.37 -11.69
N ALA A 322 18.09 -18.63 -11.68
CA ALA A 322 17.22 -19.74 -12.02
C ALA A 322 15.99 -19.80 -11.10
N SER A 323 16.17 -19.59 -9.79
CA SER A 323 15.06 -19.56 -8.83
C SER A 323 14.07 -18.43 -9.13
N ALA A 324 14.57 -17.20 -9.33
CA ALA A 324 13.74 -16.05 -9.64
C ALA A 324 12.98 -16.21 -10.97
N LEU A 325 13.69 -16.67 -12.01
CA LEU A 325 13.07 -16.90 -13.32
C LEU A 325 12.09 -18.07 -13.28
N ASN A 326 12.35 -19.15 -12.56
CA ASN A 326 11.43 -20.29 -12.48
C ASN A 326 10.16 -19.97 -11.69
N GLY A 327 10.24 -19.07 -10.70
CA GLY A 327 9.11 -18.61 -9.90
C GLY A 327 8.15 -17.64 -10.62
N ALA A 328 8.52 -17.13 -11.80
CA ALA A 328 7.66 -16.27 -12.61
C ALA A 328 6.50 -17.06 -13.27
N GLU A 329 5.46 -16.38 -13.71
CA GLU A 329 4.42 -17.00 -14.54
C GLU A 329 4.93 -17.33 -15.96
N GLY A 330 4.50 -18.46 -16.54
CA GLY A 330 4.78 -18.83 -17.94
C GLY A 330 6.14 -19.53 -18.16
N THR A 331 6.80 -19.97 -17.10
CA THR A 331 8.23 -20.33 -17.13
C THR A 331 8.52 -21.71 -17.73
N HIS A 332 7.60 -22.64 -17.53
CA HIS A 332 7.77 -24.07 -17.86
C HIS A 332 8.01 -24.35 -19.35
N ARG A 333 7.70 -23.38 -20.24
CA ARG A 333 7.86 -23.50 -21.69
C ARG A 333 9.14 -22.89 -22.22
N VAL A 334 9.76 -22.00 -21.45
CA VAL A 334 10.87 -21.15 -21.90
C VAL A 334 12.19 -21.57 -21.26
N LEU A 335 12.21 -21.84 -19.96
CA LEU A 335 13.44 -22.23 -19.26
C LEU A 335 13.72 -23.73 -19.50
N ALA A 336 14.69 -24.03 -20.36
CA ALA A 336 15.08 -25.39 -20.73
C ALA A 336 15.92 -26.09 -19.64
N GLY A 337 16.63 -25.32 -18.83
CA GLY A 337 17.43 -25.83 -17.73
C GLY A 337 18.34 -24.77 -17.14
N ALA A 338 18.92 -25.10 -15.99
CA ALA A 338 19.94 -24.29 -15.33
C ALA A 338 21.04 -25.18 -14.77
N TYR A 339 22.29 -24.74 -14.91
CA TYR A 339 23.46 -25.34 -14.29
C TYR A 339 24.09 -24.31 -13.34
N VAL A 340 24.29 -24.71 -12.08
CA VAL A 340 24.89 -23.84 -11.05
C VAL A 340 26.24 -24.42 -10.68
N ALA A 341 27.29 -23.69 -11.02
CA ALA A 341 28.67 -24.06 -10.78
C ALA A 341 29.25 -23.28 -9.60
N PRO A 342 30.05 -23.91 -8.72
CA PRO A 342 30.75 -23.20 -7.65
C PRO A 342 31.85 -22.27 -8.19
N THR A 343 32.46 -22.60 -9.33
CA THR A 343 33.53 -21.81 -9.97
C THR A 343 33.39 -21.78 -11.49
N ALA A 344 34.10 -20.85 -12.14
CA ALA A 344 34.10 -20.73 -13.60
C ALA A 344 34.70 -21.93 -14.32
N GLU A 345 35.67 -22.62 -13.71
CA GLU A 345 36.32 -23.81 -14.25
C GLU A 345 35.40 -25.04 -14.26
N SER A 346 34.37 -25.03 -13.42
CA SER A 346 33.39 -26.11 -13.32
C SER A 346 32.13 -25.91 -14.18
N LEU A 347 32.02 -24.78 -14.89
CA LEU A 347 30.92 -24.45 -15.80
C LEU A 347 31.09 -25.07 -17.18
#